data_AF-A0A6P7TDG7-F1
#
_entry.id   AF-A0A6P7TDG7-F1
#
_cell.length_a   1.000
_cell.length_b   1.000
_cell.length_c   1.000
_cell.angle_alpha   90.00
_cell.angle_beta   90.00
_cell.angle_gamma   90.00
#
_symmetry.space_group_name_H-M   'P 1'
#
loop_
_entity.id
_entity.type
_entity.pdbx_description
1 polymer ?
#
loop_
_entity_poly.entity_id
_entity_poly.type
_entity_poly.pdbx_seq_one_letter_code
_entity_poly.pdbx_strand_id
1 'polypeptide(L)'
;MIERFPRQLKAASCATADSFRWIEFLPIVLLGLRSSIKYDIGYSPAELYYGSSFRLPDHMIVPANTQGVDTTNFVERLRDYKSKLPYMNTRKQDIKTYLPKEYSSWTHFFVHNDALKHPLTAQYSVLHVGVKTSCTNKVSILDLNGRKFILSLVILKNGSH
;
A
#
# COMPACT_ATOMS: atom_id res chain seq x y z
N MET A 1 -0.49 0.43 5.20
CA MET A 1 -0.98 -0.98 5.10
C MET A 1 -1.78 -1.20 3.81
N ILE A 2 -2.56 -0.20 3.36
CA ILE A 2 -3.34 -0.26 2.11
C ILE A 2 -2.50 -0.46 0.85
N GLU A 3 -1.26 0.04 0.76
CA GLU A 3 -0.47 -0.07 -0.49
C GLU A 3 0.28 -1.41 -0.62
N ARG A 4 0.61 -2.06 0.51
CA ARG A 4 1.34 -3.33 0.50
C ARG A 4 0.45 -4.50 0.10
N PHE A 5 -0.81 -4.50 0.54
CA PHE A 5 -1.75 -5.58 0.26
C PHE A 5 -2.05 -5.75 -1.24
N PRO A 6 -2.34 -4.70 -2.03
CA PRO A 6 -2.48 -4.80 -3.49
C PRO A 6 -1.22 -5.30 -4.18
N ARG A 7 -0.03 -4.96 -3.69
CA ARG A 7 1.23 -5.48 -4.24
C ARG A 7 1.37 -6.98 -4.01
N GLN A 8 1.07 -7.45 -2.79
CA GLN A 8 1.07 -8.87 -2.46
C GLN A 8 0.01 -9.64 -3.25
N LEU A 9 -1.20 -9.07 -3.37
CA LEU A 9 -2.29 -9.64 -4.15
C LEU A 9 -1.91 -9.79 -5.63
N LYS A 10 -1.37 -8.72 -6.25
CA LYS A 10 -0.90 -8.76 -7.64
C LYS A 10 0.21 -9.80 -7.84
N ALA A 11 1.19 -9.85 -6.95
CA ALA A 11 2.27 -10.83 -7.03
C ALA A 11 1.75 -12.28 -6.95
N ALA A 12 0.80 -12.55 -6.06
CA ALA A 12 0.19 -13.86 -5.94
C ALA A 12 -0.70 -14.22 -7.14
N SER A 13 -1.42 -13.25 -7.71
CA SER A 13 -2.18 -13.43 -8.95
C SER A 13 -1.28 -13.63 -10.18
N CYS A 14 -0.08 -13.07 -10.22
CA CYS A 14 0.89 -13.36 -11.29
C CYS A 14 1.53 -14.75 -11.16
N ALA A 15 1.50 -15.35 -9.97
CA ALA A 15 2.05 -16.68 -9.73
C ALA A 15 1.08 -17.82 -10.10
N THR A 16 -0.20 -17.51 -10.34
CA THR A 16 -1.19 -18.49 -10.81
C THR A 16 -1.09 -18.71 -12.32
N ALA A 17 -1.17 -19.97 -12.76
CA ALA A 17 -0.89 -20.39 -14.13
C ALA A 17 -1.84 -19.80 -15.20
N ASP A 18 -3.03 -19.34 -14.81
CA ASP A 18 -4.06 -18.88 -15.74
C ASP A 18 -4.55 -17.47 -15.38
N SER A 19 -4.02 -16.47 -16.09
CA SER A 19 -4.29 -15.04 -15.86
C SER A 19 -5.72 -14.63 -16.27
N PHE A 20 -6.33 -15.35 -17.22
CA PHE A 20 -7.66 -15.01 -17.74
C PHE A 20 -8.81 -15.36 -16.77
N ARG A 21 -8.63 -16.38 -15.92
CA ARG A 21 -9.62 -16.81 -14.91
C ARG A 21 -9.32 -16.28 -13.51
N TRP A 22 -8.65 -15.14 -13.41
CA TRP A 22 -8.18 -14.58 -12.13
C TRP A 22 -9.29 -14.42 -11.08
N ILE A 23 -10.54 -14.18 -11.49
CA ILE A 23 -11.72 -14.06 -10.59
C ILE A 23 -12.00 -15.39 -9.88
N GLU A 24 -11.81 -16.52 -10.57
CA GLU A 24 -12.07 -17.85 -10.03
C GLU A 24 -10.95 -18.31 -9.07
N PHE A 25 -9.72 -17.88 -9.32
CA PHE A 25 -8.58 -18.14 -8.45
C PHE A 25 -8.46 -17.13 -7.29
N LEU A 26 -9.17 -16.00 -7.37
CA LEU A 26 -9.11 -14.94 -6.36
C LEU A 26 -9.43 -15.45 -4.94
N PRO A 27 -10.47 -16.28 -4.69
CA PRO A 27 -10.73 -16.83 -3.36
C PRO A 27 -9.57 -17.68 -2.83
N ILE A 28 -8.93 -18.47 -3.69
CA ILE A 28 -7.80 -19.34 -3.35
C ILE A 28 -6.57 -18.50 -3.01
N VAL A 29 -6.27 -17.50 -3.84
CA VAL A 29 -5.14 -16.57 -3.63
C VAL A 29 -5.32 -15.79 -2.32
N LEU A 30 -6.52 -15.28 -2.05
CA LEU A 30 -6.84 -14.58 -0.81
C LEU A 30 -6.77 -15.49 0.42
N LEU A 31 -7.14 -16.76 0.27
CA LEU A 31 -7.01 -17.75 1.34
C LEU A 31 -5.54 -18.04 1.65
N GLY A 32 -4.73 -18.28 0.62
CA GLY A 32 -3.28 -18.47 0.77
C GLY A 32 -2.59 -17.28 1.42
N LEU A 33 -2.98 -16.04 1.08
CA LEU A 33 -2.44 -14.84 1.71
C LEU A 33 -2.83 -14.71 3.20
N ARG A 34 -3.98 -15.27 3.61
CA ARG A 34 -4.45 -15.26 5.00
C ARG A 34 -3.89 -16.40 5.84
N SER A 35 -3.61 -17.56 5.24
CA SER A 35 -3.02 -18.72 5.92
C SER A 35 -1.49 -18.73 5.89
N SER A 36 -0.86 -17.92 5.02
CA SER A 36 0.60 -17.80 4.97
C SER A 36 1.15 -17.22 6.27
N ILE A 37 2.07 -17.97 6.88
CA ILE A 37 2.80 -17.54 8.07
C ILE A 37 3.70 -16.37 7.69
N LYS A 38 3.54 -15.26 8.41
CA LYS A 38 4.42 -14.11 8.22
C LYS A 38 5.62 -14.26 9.14
N TYR A 39 6.79 -14.56 8.58
CA TYR A 39 8.03 -14.80 9.33
C TYR A 39 8.40 -13.70 10.33
N ASP A 40 8.10 -12.42 10.03
CA ASP A 40 8.34 -11.30 10.96
C ASP A 40 7.60 -11.42 12.30
N ILE A 41 6.46 -12.11 12.32
CA ILE A 41 5.54 -12.20 13.46
C ILE A 41 5.44 -13.64 13.98
N GLY A 42 5.81 -14.64 13.16
CA GLY A 42 5.73 -16.07 13.50
C GLY A 42 4.33 -16.66 13.41
N TYR A 43 3.32 -15.85 13.07
CA TYR A 43 1.91 -16.24 12.97
C TYR A 43 1.33 -15.86 11.61
N SER A 44 0.33 -16.61 11.14
CA SER A 44 -0.47 -16.23 9.97
C SER A 44 -1.52 -15.16 10.32
N PRO A 45 -1.95 -14.33 9.36
CA PRO A 45 -3.04 -13.39 9.57
C PRO A 45 -4.34 -14.04 10.07
N ALA A 46 -4.64 -15.26 9.63
CA ALA A 46 -5.78 -16.04 10.09
C ALA A 46 -5.63 -16.48 11.55
N GLU A 47 -4.45 -16.95 11.96
CA GLU A 47 -4.15 -17.29 13.35
C GLU A 47 -4.29 -16.10 14.29
N LEU A 48 -3.80 -14.93 13.87
CA LEU A 48 -3.93 -13.71 14.66
C LEU A 48 -5.39 -13.26 14.83
N TYR A 49 -6.25 -13.56 13.86
CA TYR A 49 -7.65 -13.13 13.90
C TYR A 49 -8.54 -14.14 14.62
N TYR A 50 -8.31 -15.44 14.44
CA TYR A 50 -9.14 -16.51 14.98
C TYR A 50 -8.53 -17.23 16.20
N GLY A 51 -7.29 -16.90 16.58
CA GLY A 51 -6.60 -17.51 17.71
C GLY A 51 -6.25 -18.99 17.55
N SER A 52 -6.45 -19.56 16.36
CA SER A 52 -6.24 -20.99 16.08
C SER A 52 -5.50 -21.19 14.74
N SER A 53 -4.70 -22.26 14.67
CA SER A 53 -3.93 -22.58 13.47
C SER A 53 -4.85 -22.98 12.32
N PHE A 54 -4.85 -22.18 11.26
CA PHE A 54 -5.68 -22.40 10.09
C PHE A 54 -5.08 -23.53 9.26
N ARG A 55 -5.49 -24.77 9.53
CA ARG A 55 -5.13 -25.93 8.68
C ARG A 55 -5.66 -25.68 7.26
N LEU A 56 -4.76 -25.70 6.27
CA LEU A 56 -5.10 -25.46 4.88
C LEU A 56 -6.11 -26.49 4.34
N PRO A 57 -6.86 -26.14 3.27
CA PRO A 57 -7.99 -26.91 2.75
C PRO A 57 -7.70 -28.29 2.18
N ASP A 58 -6.46 -28.80 2.19
CA ASP A 58 -6.19 -30.17 1.74
C ASP A 58 -7.06 -31.20 2.50
N HIS A 59 -7.50 -30.85 3.71
CA HIS A 59 -8.45 -31.61 4.53
C HIS A 59 -9.93 -31.18 4.41
N MET A 60 -10.24 -30.17 3.59
CA MET A 60 -11.59 -29.60 3.39
C MET A 60 -12.14 -29.80 1.97
N ILE A 61 -11.37 -30.37 1.04
CA ILE A 61 -11.83 -30.67 -0.33
C ILE A 61 -12.76 -31.89 -0.29
N VAL A 62 -14.03 -31.64 0.03
CA VAL A 62 -15.12 -32.55 -0.36
C VAL A 62 -15.49 -32.18 -1.80
N PRO A 63 -15.57 -33.13 -2.75
CA PRO A 63 -16.01 -32.81 -4.11
C PRO A 63 -17.43 -32.25 -4.05
N ALA A 64 -17.57 -30.95 -4.21
CA ALA A 64 -18.86 -30.28 -4.21
C ALA A 64 -19.53 -30.50 -5.57
N ASN A 65 -20.76 -31.02 -5.55
CA ASN A 65 -21.60 -31.18 -6.72
C ASN A 65 -21.83 -29.80 -7.36
N THR A 66 -21.31 -29.60 -8.57
CA THR A 66 -21.34 -28.33 -9.31
C THR A 66 -22.73 -28.08 -9.91
N GLN A 67 -23.73 -27.82 -9.06
CA GLN A 67 -25.02 -27.32 -9.51
C GLN A 67 -25.18 -25.86 -9.10
N GLY A 68 -25.08 -24.98 -10.10
CA GLY A 68 -25.62 -23.61 -10.08
C GLY A 68 -25.15 -22.72 -8.93
N VAL A 69 -23.86 -22.40 -8.85
CA VAL A 69 -23.40 -21.34 -7.93
C VAL A 69 -23.80 -19.99 -8.53
N ASP A 70 -24.88 -19.41 -8.00
CA ASP A 70 -25.34 -18.08 -8.35
C ASP A 70 -24.32 -17.02 -7.87
N THR A 71 -23.60 -16.45 -8.83
CA THR A 71 -22.52 -15.49 -8.62
C THR A 71 -23.01 -14.14 -8.11
N THR A 72 -24.27 -13.79 -8.36
CA THR A 72 -24.86 -12.51 -7.93
C THR A 72 -25.03 -12.47 -6.41
N ASN A 73 -25.54 -13.55 -5.83
CA ASN A 73 -25.71 -13.71 -4.39
C ASN A 73 -24.37 -13.77 -3.63
N PHE A 74 -23.29 -14.25 -4.27
CA PHE A 74 -21.95 -14.25 -3.68
C PHE A 74 -21.41 -12.84 -3.44
N VAL A 75 -21.61 -11.92 -4.40
CA VAL A 75 -21.14 -10.54 -4.30
C VAL A 75 -21.87 -9.77 -3.19
N GLU A 76 -23.17 -9.99 -3.02
CA GLU A 76 -23.96 -9.39 -1.94
C GLU A 76 -23.49 -9.88 -0.57
N ARG A 77 -23.29 -11.19 -0.41
CA ARG A 77 -22.73 -11.77 0.82
C ARG A 77 -21.36 -11.19 1.13
N LEU A 78 -20.47 -11.06 0.14
CA LEU A 78 -19.14 -10.47 0.33
C LEU A 78 -19.23 -9.00 0.79
N ARG A 79 -20.16 -8.24 0.22
CA ARG A 79 -20.41 -6.84 0.61
C ARG A 79 -20.86 -6.76 2.08
N ASP A 80 -21.71 -7.68 2.50
CA ASP A 80 -22.22 -7.74 3.87
C ASP A 80 -21.17 -8.27 4.88
N TYR A 81 -20.26 -9.14 4.46
CA TYR A 81 -19.10 -9.49 5.29
C TYR A 81 -18.14 -8.32 5.46
N LYS A 82 -17.91 -7.56 4.39
CA LYS A 82 -16.99 -6.42 4.42
C LYS A 82 -17.53 -5.29 5.31
N SER A 83 -18.84 -5.07 5.35
CA SER A 83 -19.45 -4.07 6.24
C SER A 83 -19.31 -4.43 7.73
N LYS A 84 -19.27 -5.72 8.06
CA LYS A 84 -19.14 -6.24 9.43
C LYS A 84 -17.69 -6.36 9.93
N LEU A 85 -16.69 -6.14 9.06
CA LEU A 85 -15.28 -6.23 9.47
C LEU A 85 -14.90 -5.03 10.36
N PRO A 86 -14.28 -5.28 11.54
CA PRO A 86 -13.82 -4.20 12.39
C PRO A 86 -12.72 -3.39 11.69
N TYR A 87 -12.72 -2.08 11.91
CA TYR A 87 -11.70 -1.18 11.38
C TYR A 87 -10.35 -1.51 12.03
N MET A 88 -9.47 -2.17 11.29
CA MET A 88 -8.12 -2.48 11.78
C MET A 88 -7.28 -1.21 11.80
N ASN A 89 -6.87 -0.82 13.01
CA ASN A 89 -5.92 0.28 13.19
C ASN A 89 -4.63 -0.02 12.43
N THR A 90 -4.30 0.85 11.49
CA THR A 90 -3.01 0.75 10.81
C THR A 90 -1.90 1.08 11.81
N ARG A 91 -0.91 0.19 11.94
CA ARG A 91 0.27 0.41 12.79
C ARG A 91 0.88 1.77 12.45
N LYS A 92 0.99 2.67 13.44
CA LYS A 92 1.75 3.92 13.30
C LYS A 92 3.20 3.56 13.01
N GLN A 93 3.63 3.76 11.77
CA GLN A 93 5.02 3.62 11.40
C GLN A 93 5.74 4.93 11.73
N ASP A 94 6.56 4.89 12.78
CA ASP A 94 7.52 5.95 13.10
C ASP A 94 8.79 5.71 12.26
N ILE A 95 8.71 6.10 10.99
CA ILE A 95 9.88 6.13 10.11
C ILE A 95 10.58 7.45 10.39
N LYS A 96 11.78 7.37 10.96
CA LYS A 96 12.67 8.53 11.11
C LYS A 96 13.22 8.90 9.73
N THR A 97 12.71 9.97 9.15
CA THR A 97 13.27 10.52 7.91
C THR A 97 14.56 11.24 8.28
N TYR A 98 15.69 10.87 7.64
CA TYR A 98 16.94 11.58 7.85
C TYR A 98 16.83 12.97 7.22
N LEU A 99 16.88 13.99 8.08
CA LEU A 99 16.89 15.38 7.66
C LEU A 99 18.32 15.92 7.80
N PRO A 100 18.93 16.45 6.72
CA PRO A 100 20.21 17.12 6.83
C PRO A 100 20.16 18.25 7.85
N LYS A 101 21.21 18.43 8.65
CA LYS A 101 21.28 19.50 9.68
C LYS A 101 21.10 20.90 9.09
N GLU A 102 21.52 21.06 7.85
CA GLU A 102 21.42 22.30 7.07
C GLU A 102 20.03 22.50 6.44
N TYR A 103 19.07 21.59 6.63
CA TYR A 103 17.73 21.74 6.08
C TYR A 103 17.08 23.07 6.49
N SER A 104 17.39 23.58 7.69
CA SER A 104 16.91 24.89 8.17
C SER A 104 17.47 26.07 7.35
N SER A 105 18.67 25.97 6.79
CA SER A 105 19.28 27.04 5.98
C SER A 105 18.95 26.99 4.49
N TRP A 106 18.32 25.90 4.00
CA TRP A 106 17.98 25.78 2.57
C TRP A 106 17.01 26.87 2.10
N THR A 107 17.38 27.63 1.07
CA THR A 107 16.52 28.66 0.46
C THR A 107 15.95 28.23 -0.89
N HIS A 108 16.61 27.28 -1.53
CA HIS A 108 16.31 26.79 -2.86
C HIS A 108 16.02 25.28 -2.82
N PHE A 109 14.92 24.86 -3.45
CA PHE A 109 14.48 23.47 -3.43
C PHE A 109 14.21 22.96 -4.84
N PHE A 110 14.66 21.74 -5.11
CA PHE A 110 14.16 20.94 -6.22
C PHE A 110 13.04 20.03 -5.72
N VAL A 111 11.89 20.04 -6.42
CA VAL A 111 10.75 19.18 -6.10
C VAL A 111 10.65 18.08 -7.14
N HIS A 112 10.72 16.82 -6.71
CA HIS A 112 10.57 15.65 -7.57
C HIS A 112 9.12 15.52 -8.05
N ASN A 113 8.94 15.31 -9.35
CA ASN A 113 7.63 15.11 -9.96
C ASN A 113 7.33 13.60 -10.06
N ASP A 114 6.45 13.09 -9.21
CA ASP A 114 6.06 11.66 -9.12
C ASP A 114 4.99 11.24 -10.16
N ALA A 115 4.55 12.13 -11.04
CA ALA A 115 3.60 11.79 -12.09
C ALA A 115 4.21 10.81 -13.11
N LEU A 116 3.38 9.92 -13.68
CA LEU A 116 3.76 9.03 -14.78
C LEU A 116 4.16 9.89 -16.00
N LYS A 117 5.42 9.77 -16.45
CA LYS A 117 6.01 10.65 -17.47
C LYS A 117 6.08 9.99 -18.84
N HIS A 118 5.98 10.83 -19.87
CA HIS A 118 6.45 10.51 -21.21
C HIS A 118 7.99 10.44 -21.22
N PRO A 119 8.60 9.65 -22.13
CA PRO A 119 10.06 9.61 -22.29
C PRO A 119 10.65 11.02 -22.40
N LEU A 120 11.82 11.27 -21.79
CA LEU A 120 12.58 12.54 -21.80
C LEU A 120 12.05 13.71 -20.94
N THR A 121 11.10 13.48 -20.03
CA THR A 121 10.66 14.54 -19.10
C THR A 121 11.56 14.63 -17.87
N ALA A 122 11.98 15.84 -17.48
CA ALA A 122 12.85 16.08 -16.32
C ALA A 122 12.25 15.50 -15.02
N GLN A 123 13.10 14.84 -14.22
CA GLN A 123 12.68 14.19 -12.98
C GLN A 123 12.30 15.17 -11.87
N TYR A 124 13.05 16.26 -11.77
CA TYR A 124 12.80 17.37 -10.86
C TYR A 124 12.19 18.55 -11.60
N SER A 125 11.28 19.25 -10.95
CA SER A 125 10.83 20.57 -11.40
C SER A 125 11.96 21.60 -11.23
N VAL A 126 11.81 22.74 -11.93
CA VAL A 126 12.72 23.90 -11.87
C VAL A 126 12.97 24.29 -10.41
N LEU A 127 14.15 24.84 -10.14
CA LEU A 127 14.54 25.37 -8.84
C LEU A 127 13.46 26.33 -8.30
N HIS A 128 12.85 25.97 -7.18
CA HIS A 128 11.90 26.82 -6.50
C HIS A 128 12.60 27.60 -5.40
N VAL A 129 12.52 28.93 -5.46
CA VAL A 129 12.85 29.80 -4.33
C VAL A 129 11.62 29.87 -3.44
N GLY A 130 11.74 29.42 -2.19
CA GLY A 130 10.59 29.29 -1.32
C GLY A 130 10.91 29.45 0.15
N VAL A 131 9.96 29.97 0.90
CA VAL A 131 10.09 30.12 2.36
C VAL A 131 9.48 28.90 3.04
N LYS A 132 10.26 28.21 3.86
CA LYS A 132 9.76 27.12 4.70
C LYS A 132 8.89 27.71 5.81
N THR A 133 7.62 27.35 5.84
CA THR A 133 6.70 27.83 6.87
C THR A 133 6.65 26.90 8.08
N SER A 134 6.78 25.59 7.85
CA SER A 134 6.76 24.57 8.91
C SER A 134 7.35 23.25 8.41
N CYS A 135 7.99 22.50 9.30
CA CYS A 135 8.57 21.18 9.00
C CYS A 135 8.17 20.17 10.09
N THR A 136 7.72 19.00 9.66
CA THR A 136 7.49 17.83 10.53
C THR A 136 8.46 16.71 10.14
N ASN A 137 8.46 15.58 10.85
CA ASN A 137 9.35 14.46 10.53
C ASN A 137 9.11 13.82 9.13
N LYS A 138 8.00 14.13 8.45
CA LYS A 138 7.63 13.49 7.17
C LYS A 138 7.33 14.49 6.05
N VAL A 139 6.85 15.68 6.41
CA VAL A 139 6.26 16.63 5.46
C VAL A 139 6.72 18.04 5.81
N SER A 140 6.94 18.83 4.77
CA SER A 140 7.32 20.23 4.88
C SER A 140 6.33 21.11 4.13
N ILE A 141 6.03 22.26 4.72
CA ILE A 141 5.18 23.29 4.11
C ILE A 141 6.08 24.35 3.51
N LEU A 142 6.01 24.49 2.19
CA LEU A 142 6.78 25.45 1.41
C LEU A 142 5.84 26.49 0.83
N ASP A 143 6.17 27.77 1.01
CA ASP A 143 5.53 28.87 0.29
C ASP A 143 6.30 29.13 -1.01
N LEU A 144 5.69 28.77 -2.13
CA LEU A 144 6.22 29.00 -3.48
C LEU A 144 5.36 30.07 -4.15
N ASN A 145 5.93 31.25 -4.37
CA ASN A 145 5.26 32.39 -5.02
C ASN A 145 3.91 32.77 -4.37
N GLY A 146 3.81 32.75 -3.04
CA GLY A 146 2.61 33.11 -2.28
C GLY A 146 1.58 31.99 -2.14
N ARG A 147 1.90 30.78 -2.64
CA ARG A 147 1.07 29.58 -2.52
C ARG A 147 1.77 28.55 -1.63
N LYS A 148 1.05 28.08 -0.62
CA LYS A 148 1.55 27.04 0.30
C LYS A 148 1.34 25.65 -0.29
N PHE A 149 2.42 24.88 -0.35
CA PHE A 149 2.43 23.49 -0.77
C PHE A 149 2.86 22.60 0.39
N ILE A 150 2.16 21.48 0.56
CA ILE A 150 2.50 20.44 1.53
C ILE A 150 3.23 19.34 0.76
N LEU A 151 4.54 19.21 0.98
CA LEU A 151 5.40 18.32 0.21
C LEU A 151 6.08 17.31 1.14
N SER A 152 6.10 16.04 0.73
CA SER A 152 6.85 15.00 1.45
C SER A 152 8.34 15.33 1.43
N LEU A 153 9.03 15.12 2.55
CA LEU A 153 10.48 15.35 2.62
C LEU A 153 11.27 14.47 1.63
N VAL A 154 10.72 13.33 1.26
CA VAL A 154 11.35 12.36 0.34
C VAL A 154 11.46 12.90 -1.10
N ILE A 155 10.59 13.85 -1.48
CA ILE A 155 10.57 14.43 -2.83
C ILE A 155 11.31 15.77 -2.92
N LEU A 156 11.95 16.21 -1.83
CA LEU A 156 12.68 17.48 -1.77
C LEU A 156 14.19 17.23 -1.84
N LYS A 157 14.89 18.06 -2.62
CA LYS A 157 16.35 18.05 -2.69
C LYS A 157 16.91 19.47 -2.58
N ASN A 158 18.07 19.61 -1.95
CA ASN A 158 18.75 20.90 -1.82
C ASN A 158 19.15 21.42 -3.20
N GLY A 159 18.89 22.70 -3.44
CA GLY A 159 19.31 23.41 -4.65
C GLY A 159 20.35 24.51 -4.40
N SER A 160 20.82 24.71 -3.17
CA SER A 160 21.93 25.63 -2.90
C SER A 160 23.27 24.95 -3.26
N HIS A 161 23.96 25.49 -4.27
CA HIS A 161 25.37 25.20 -4.55
C HIS A 161 26.29 26.12 -3.76
#